data_AF-A0A3L6NM50-F1
#
_entry.id   AF-A0A3L6NM50-F1
#
_cell.length_a   1.000
_cell.length_b   1.000
_cell.length_c   1.000
_cell.angle_alpha   90.00
_cell.angle_beta   90.00
_cell.angle_gamma   90.00
#
_symmetry.space_group_name_H-M   'P 1'
#
loop_
_entity.id
_entity.type
_entity.pdbx_description
1 polymer ?
#
loop_
_entity_poly.entity_id
_entity_poly.type
_entity_poly.pdbx_seq_one_letter_code
_entity_poly.pdbx_strand_id
1 'polypeptide(L)'
;MALEPRAANEGFNVANGDAESWMNLWPRVAKHFGLKVPADQFSREAPLASEKALVLEPPMSVVAKDIGLKGHTPQSYIRQRVDLVKWSQTQEVKDAWKRLADREGLDPEALSKASWAFAGFAWGRDYNNILSMSKSRKIGWTGYLDTWENLESIFKLLEDKKVIPKH
;
A
#
# COMPACT_ATOMS: atom_id res chain seq x y z
N MET A 1 -18.99 -7.39 16.16
CA MET A 1 -18.40 -6.36 17.05
C MET A 1 -19.43 -5.32 17.47
N ALA A 2 -20.22 -4.73 16.55
CA ALA A 2 -21.19 -3.69 16.90
C ALA A 2 -22.30 -4.09 17.89
N LEU A 3 -22.61 -5.39 18.02
CA LEU A 3 -23.65 -5.90 18.93
C LEU A 3 -23.09 -6.51 20.23
N GLU A 4 -21.77 -6.54 20.41
CA GLU A 4 -21.13 -7.10 21.61
C GLU A 4 -21.11 -6.02 22.71
N PRO A 5 -21.78 -6.21 23.87
CA PRO A 5 -21.83 -5.18 24.93
C PRO A 5 -20.45 -4.75 25.43
N ARG A 6 -19.46 -5.65 25.46
CA ARG A 6 -18.07 -5.33 25.84
C ARG A 6 -17.34 -4.44 24.84
N ALA A 7 -17.93 -4.18 23.67
CA ALA A 7 -17.38 -3.25 22.68
C ALA A 7 -17.86 -1.80 22.89
N ALA A 8 -18.82 -1.54 23.79
CA ALA A 8 -19.34 -0.21 24.04
C ALA A 8 -18.25 0.72 24.61
N ASN A 9 -18.15 1.95 24.07
CA ASN A 9 -17.22 3.00 24.50
C ASN A 9 -15.72 2.62 24.43
N GLU A 10 -15.36 1.72 23.52
CA GLU A 10 -13.99 1.22 23.38
C GLU A 10 -13.44 1.45 21.96
N GLY A 11 -12.17 1.85 21.85
CA GLY A 11 -11.45 1.90 20.58
C GLY A 11 -10.89 0.53 20.20
N PHE A 12 -11.09 0.08 18.96
CA PHE A 12 -10.56 -1.18 18.44
C PHE A 12 -9.82 -0.97 17.12
N ASN A 13 -8.70 -1.68 16.96
CA ASN A 13 -8.08 -1.84 15.65
C ASN A 13 -8.95 -2.75 14.78
N VAL A 14 -8.89 -2.53 13.47
CA VAL A 14 -9.45 -3.44 12.46
C VAL A 14 -8.40 -3.66 11.39
N ALA A 15 -8.00 -4.92 11.23
CA ALA A 15 -7.09 -5.41 10.21
C ALA A 15 -7.50 -6.84 9.83
N ASN A 16 -7.04 -7.31 8.68
CA ASN A 16 -7.32 -8.63 8.11
C ASN A 16 -7.00 -9.79 9.07
N GLY A 17 -5.97 -9.62 9.90
CA GLY A 17 -5.64 -10.53 11.00
C GLY A 17 -4.50 -11.49 10.70
N ASP A 18 -3.95 -11.46 9.48
CA ASP A 18 -2.64 -11.98 9.08
C ASP A 18 -1.57 -10.86 9.10
N ALA A 19 -0.34 -11.23 8.78
CA ALA A 19 0.79 -10.32 8.62
C ALA A 19 1.41 -10.53 7.24
N GLU A 20 1.43 -9.48 6.43
CA GLU A 20 1.99 -9.51 5.08
C GLU A 20 3.00 -8.39 4.85
N SER A 21 3.83 -8.57 3.82
CA SER A 21 4.80 -7.56 3.37
C SER A 21 4.75 -7.40 1.86
N TRP A 22 5.18 -6.23 1.35
CA TRP A 22 5.28 -6.02 -0.09
C TRP A 22 6.31 -6.93 -0.76
N MET A 23 7.29 -7.47 -0.02
CA MET A 23 8.21 -8.49 -0.53
C MET A 23 7.46 -9.78 -0.92
N ASN A 24 6.41 -10.14 -0.17
CA ASN A 24 5.55 -11.29 -0.48
C ASN A 24 4.50 -10.94 -1.54
N LEU A 25 3.88 -9.77 -1.42
CA LEU A 25 2.74 -9.39 -2.26
C LEU A 25 3.15 -8.96 -3.68
N TRP A 26 4.28 -8.25 -3.86
CA TRP A 26 4.67 -7.70 -5.16
C TRP A 26 4.83 -8.77 -6.26
N PRO A 27 5.50 -9.92 -6.03
CA PRO A 27 5.57 -10.98 -7.04
C PRO A 27 4.20 -11.56 -7.41
N ARG A 28 3.27 -11.63 -6.44
CA ARG A 28 1.90 -12.11 -6.68
C ARG A 28 1.11 -11.10 -7.52
N VAL A 29 1.21 -9.80 -7.22
CA VAL A 29 0.62 -8.72 -8.02
C VAL A 29 1.16 -8.75 -9.45
N ALA A 30 2.48 -8.87 -9.64
CA ALA A 30 3.06 -8.96 -10.97
C ALA A 30 2.49 -10.17 -11.75
N LYS A 31 2.43 -11.35 -11.10
CA LYS A 31 1.87 -12.56 -11.70
C LYS A 31 0.39 -12.41 -12.08
N HIS A 32 -0.41 -11.74 -11.25
CA HIS A 32 -1.84 -11.46 -11.51
C HIS A 32 -2.04 -10.76 -12.85
N PHE A 33 -1.24 -9.73 -13.13
CA PHE A 33 -1.25 -8.99 -14.39
C PHE A 33 -0.43 -9.65 -15.51
N GLY A 34 -0.04 -10.92 -15.38
CA GLY A 34 0.77 -11.64 -16.38
C GLY A 34 2.21 -11.13 -16.54
N LEU A 35 2.71 -10.34 -15.59
CA LEU A 35 4.05 -9.75 -15.59
C LEU A 35 5.06 -10.64 -14.86
N LYS A 36 6.35 -10.43 -15.17
CA LYS A 36 7.48 -11.04 -14.46
C LYS A 36 8.30 -9.94 -13.79
N VAL A 37 8.63 -10.13 -12.51
CA VAL A 37 9.57 -9.27 -11.78
C VAL A 37 10.99 -9.56 -12.29
N PRO A 38 11.69 -8.59 -12.90
CA PRO A 38 13.07 -8.79 -13.34
C PRO A 38 14.02 -9.01 -12.16
N ALA A 39 15.02 -9.87 -12.33
CA ALA A 39 16.01 -10.16 -11.28
C ALA A 39 16.82 -8.91 -10.87
N ASP A 40 17.00 -7.98 -11.80
CA ASP A 40 17.75 -6.73 -11.66
C ASP A 40 16.83 -5.51 -11.42
N GLN A 41 15.53 -5.71 -11.13
CA GLN A 41 14.55 -4.63 -11.00
C GLN A 41 15.03 -3.50 -10.07
N PHE A 42 15.66 -3.87 -8.94
CA PHE A 42 16.11 -2.93 -7.93
C PHE A 42 17.56 -2.47 -8.07
N SER A 43 18.30 -2.91 -9.10
CA SER A 43 19.66 -2.47 -9.42
C SER A 43 19.74 -1.57 -10.66
N ARG A 44 18.68 -1.48 -11.46
CA ARG A 44 18.58 -0.57 -12.62
C ARG A 44 18.68 0.89 -12.21
N GLU A 45 18.87 1.79 -13.17
CA GLU A 45 18.75 3.24 -12.93
C GLU A 45 17.30 3.63 -12.57
N ALA A 46 17.14 4.67 -11.75
CA ALA A 46 15.83 5.23 -11.39
C ALA A 46 15.79 6.73 -11.70
N PRO A 47 15.54 7.11 -12.97
CA PRO A 47 15.52 8.52 -13.36
C PRO A 47 14.40 9.32 -12.66
N LEU A 48 13.37 8.65 -12.15
CA LEU A 48 12.27 9.26 -11.41
C LEU A 48 12.37 9.02 -9.90
N ALA A 49 13.55 8.69 -9.36
CA ALA A 49 13.70 8.51 -7.92
C ALA A 49 13.33 9.78 -7.14
N SER A 50 12.82 9.61 -5.93
CA SER A 50 12.59 10.70 -4.99
C SER A 50 12.87 10.26 -3.57
N GLU A 51 13.30 11.21 -2.74
CA GLU A 51 13.46 11.05 -1.31
C GLU A 51 12.91 12.29 -0.60
N LYS A 52 12.18 12.08 0.49
CA LYS A 52 11.63 13.15 1.32
C LYS A 52 11.62 12.74 2.79
N ALA A 53 12.13 13.58 3.68
CA ALA A 53 12.02 13.36 5.12
C ALA A 53 10.54 13.38 5.58
N LEU A 54 10.20 12.50 6.50
CA LEU A 54 8.85 12.29 7.00
C LEU A 54 8.70 12.84 8.43
N VAL A 55 7.95 13.94 8.59
CA VAL A 55 7.72 14.68 9.86
C VAL A 55 9.03 15.07 10.59
N LEU A 56 9.02 16.13 11.39
CA LEU A 56 10.21 16.57 12.12
C LEU A 56 10.57 15.64 13.29
N GLU A 57 9.58 14.94 13.86
CA GLU A 57 9.77 14.03 14.99
C GLU A 57 9.21 12.63 14.66
N PRO A 58 10.07 11.60 14.57
CA PRO A 58 9.62 10.22 14.37
C PRO A 58 8.73 9.78 15.55
N PRO A 59 7.61 9.07 15.35
CA PRO A 59 6.72 8.66 16.46
C PRO A 59 7.42 7.90 17.59
N MET A 60 8.50 7.18 17.28
CA MET A 60 9.33 6.49 18.26
C MET A 60 9.99 7.44 19.27
N SER A 61 10.19 8.72 18.93
CA SER A 61 10.76 9.73 19.83
C SER A 61 9.94 9.91 21.10
N VAL A 62 8.61 9.78 21.00
CA VAL A 62 7.67 9.96 22.11
C VAL A 62 7.91 8.94 23.23
N VAL A 63 8.27 7.71 22.88
CA VAL A 63 8.48 6.60 23.82
C VAL A 63 9.96 6.22 23.97
N ALA A 64 10.86 6.88 23.25
CA ALA A 64 12.26 6.47 23.10
C ALA A 64 12.99 6.29 24.43
N LYS A 65 12.74 7.18 25.40
CA LYS A 65 13.34 7.08 26.74
C LYS A 65 12.95 5.79 27.44
N ASP A 66 11.67 5.43 27.39
CA ASP A 66 11.10 4.34 28.17
C ASP A 66 11.45 2.97 27.59
N ILE A 67 11.75 2.92 26.28
CA ILE A 67 12.17 1.70 25.57
C ILE A 67 13.69 1.62 25.35
N GLY A 68 14.47 2.51 25.97
CA GLY A 68 15.95 2.48 25.88
C GLY A 68 16.54 2.98 24.56
N LEU A 69 15.78 3.72 23.74
CA LEU A 69 16.19 4.30 22.46
C LEU A 69 16.45 5.81 22.51
N LYS A 70 16.68 6.39 23.70
CA LYS A 70 16.99 7.83 23.82
C LYS A 70 18.17 8.21 22.92
N GLY A 71 17.98 9.20 22.06
CA GLY A 71 19.00 9.64 21.10
C GLY A 71 19.23 8.70 19.91
N HIS A 72 18.46 7.61 19.80
CA HIS A 72 18.55 6.59 18.75
C HIS A 72 17.25 6.51 17.96
N THR A 73 16.69 7.66 17.58
CA THR A 73 15.45 7.79 16.81
C THR A 73 15.78 8.41 15.45
N PRO A 74 16.29 7.61 14.49
CA PRO A 74 16.68 8.14 13.19
C PRO A 74 15.47 8.77 12.48
N GLN A 75 15.75 9.78 11.65
CA GLN A 75 14.75 10.41 10.79
C GLN A 75 14.15 9.36 9.85
N SER A 76 12.82 9.31 9.77
CA SER A 76 12.11 8.51 8.77
C SER A 76 12.05 9.24 7.43
N TYR A 77 12.07 8.48 6.34
CA TYR A 77 11.99 8.99 4.97
C TYR A 77 10.92 8.27 4.17
N ILE A 78 10.37 8.98 3.17
CA ILE A 78 9.71 8.39 2.01
C ILE A 78 10.76 8.30 0.91
N ARG A 79 11.10 7.08 0.49
CA ARG A 79 12.03 6.78 -0.59
C ARG A 79 11.30 6.03 -1.69
N GLN A 80 11.31 6.58 -2.89
CA GLN A 80 10.69 5.96 -4.06
C GLN A 80 11.73 5.80 -5.16
N ARG A 81 11.84 4.60 -5.74
CA ARG A 81 12.58 4.39 -6.99
C ARG A 81 11.84 5.00 -8.19
N VAL A 82 10.53 5.14 -8.10
CA VAL A 82 9.69 5.84 -9.07
C VAL A 82 8.75 6.74 -8.29
N ASP A 83 8.92 8.05 -8.40
CA ASP A 83 7.97 9.04 -7.92
C ASP A 83 6.66 8.87 -8.72
N LEU A 84 5.67 8.22 -8.10
CA LEU A 84 4.45 7.81 -8.79
C LEU A 84 3.63 9.00 -9.30
N VAL A 85 3.73 10.16 -8.64
CA VAL A 85 3.04 11.38 -9.08
C VAL A 85 3.68 11.92 -10.35
N LYS A 86 5.02 11.98 -10.39
CA LYS A 86 5.73 12.40 -11.61
C LYS A 86 5.53 11.39 -12.74
N TRP A 87 5.65 10.10 -12.43
CA TRP A 87 5.48 9.00 -13.38
C TRP A 87 4.12 9.03 -14.06
N SER A 88 3.03 9.15 -13.29
CA SER A 88 1.66 9.17 -13.84
C SER A 88 1.39 10.41 -14.71
N GLN A 89 2.20 11.46 -14.58
CA GLN A 89 2.08 12.70 -15.33
C GLN A 89 2.90 12.72 -16.62
N THR A 90 3.82 11.78 -16.81
CA THR A 90 4.64 11.72 -18.03
C THR A 90 3.76 11.48 -19.26
N GLN A 91 4.17 12.04 -20.41
CA GLN A 91 3.43 11.87 -21.65
C GLN A 91 3.38 10.40 -22.09
N GLU A 92 4.49 9.68 -21.90
CA GLU A 92 4.60 8.25 -22.18
C GLU A 92 3.51 7.43 -21.45
N VAL A 93 3.36 7.64 -20.14
CA VAL A 93 2.38 6.91 -19.33
C VAL A 93 0.94 7.31 -19.68
N LYS A 94 0.68 8.60 -19.92
CA LYS A 94 -0.64 9.08 -20.36
C LYS A 94 -1.04 8.47 -21.70
N ASP A 95 -0.13 8.46 -22.66
CA ASP A 95 -0.38 7.89 -23.99
C ASP A 95 -0.57 6.37 -23.92
N ALA A 96 0.22 5.67 -23.08
CA ALA A 96 0.07 4.24 -22.83
C ALA A 96 -1.30 3.93 -22.21
N TRP A 97 -1.72 4.69 -21.20
CA TRP A 97 -3.04 4.52 -20.58
C TRP A 97 -4.17 4.77 -21.58
N LYS A 98 -4.09 5.85 -22.36
CA LYS A 98 -5.09 6.15 -23.39
C LYS A 98 -5.25 4.99 -24.37
N ARG A 99 -4.15 4.48 -24.92
CA ARG A 99 -4.19 3.31 -25.84
C ARG A 99 -4.80 2.08 -25.18
N LEU A 100 -4.46 1.83 -23.92
CA LEU A 100 -5.00 0.69 -23.17
C LEU A 100 -6.50 0.85 -22.91
N ALA A 101 -6.94 2.03 -22.49
CA ALA A 101 -8.33 2.34 -22.22
C ALA A 101 -9.19 2.27 -23.48
N ASP A 102 -8.69 2.81 -24.61
CA ASP A 102 -9.36 2.72 -25.91
C ASP A 102 -9.50 1.26 -26.38
N ARG A 103 -8.44 0.45 -26.20
CA ARG A 103 -8.41 -0.96 -26.63
C ARG A 103 -9.34 -1.85 -25.80
N GLU A 104 -9.34 -1.68 -24.48
CA GLU A 104 -10.05 -2.57 -23.54
C GLU A 104 -11.40 -1.98 -23.07
N GLY A 105 -11.74 -0.76 -23.50
CA GLY A 105 -12.96 -0.05 -23.12
C GLY A 105 -13.01 0.33 -21.64
N LEU A 106 -11.89 0.82 -21.09
CA LEU A 106 -11.75 1.22 -19.68
C LEU A 106 -12.18 2.67 -19.44
N ASP A 107 -12.35 3.06 -18.17
CA ASP A 107 -12.47 4.48 -17.80
C ASP A 107 -11.18 5.24 -18.18
N PRO A 108 -11.23 6.17 -19.17
CA PRO A 108 -10.05 6.91 -19.60
C PRO A 108 -9.46 7.80 -18.50
N GLU A 109 -10.26 8.17 -17.49
CA GLU A 109 -9.84 9.00 -16.37
C GLU A 109 -9.35 8.20 -15.14
N ALA A 110 -9.38 6.87 -15.17
CA ALA A 110 -8.97 6.08 -14.00
C ALA A 110 -7.54 6.38 -13.54
N LEU A 111 -6.61 6.57 -14.49
CA LEU A 111 -5.22 6.94 -14.20
C LEU A 111 -5.12 8.30 -13.48
N SER A 112 -5.92 9.30 -13.86
CA SER A 112 -5.87 10.63 -13.24
C SER A 112 -6.57 10.69 -11.90
N LYS A 113 -7.59 9.84 -11.67
CA LYS A 113 -8.32 9.70 -10.40
C LYS A 113 -7.57 8.87 -9.36
N ALA A 114 -6.57 8.09 -9.78
CA ALA A 114 -5.78 7.26 -8.87
C ALA A 114 -5.00 8.12 -7.86
N SER A 115 -4.97 7.67 -6.60
CA SER A 115 -4.32 8.37 -5.49
C SER A 115 -2.80 8.12 -5.44
N TRP A 116 -2.07 8.54 -6.48
CA TRP A 116 -0.63 8.28 -6.63
C TRP A 116 0.23 8.79 -5.48
N ALA A 117 -0.09 9.96 -4.93
CA ALA A 117 0.63 10.52 -3.78
C ALA A 117 0.47 9.64 -2.53
N PHE A 118 -0.72 9.06 -2.33
CA PHE A 118 -0.98 8.14 -1.23
C PHE A 118 -0.23 6.81 -1.44
N ALA A 119 -0.27 6.24 -2.64
CA ALA A 119 0.49 5.03 -2.97
C ALA A 119 2.00 5.23 -2.76
N GLY A 120 2.53 6.37 -3.21
CA GLY A 120 3.93 6.75 -3.02
C GLY A 120 4.32 6.89 -1.55
N PHE A 121 3.45 7.46 -0.72
CA PHE A 121 3.63 7.50 0.74
C PHE A 121 3.58 6.09 1.36
N ALA A 122 2.57 5.29 1.01
CA ALA A 122 2.32 3.99 1.61
C ALA A 122 3.45 2.98 1.35
N TRP A 123 4.02 3.01 0.14
CA TRP A 123 5.10 2.12 -0.29
C TRP A 123 6.50 2.70 -0.09
N GLY A 124 6.64 4.03 -0.08
CA GLY A 124 7.96 4.66 0.01
C GLY A 124 8.47 4.85 1.43
N ARG A 125 7.61 4.86 2.45
CA ARG A 125 8.04 4.99 3.85
C ARG A 125 8.95 3.83 4.27
N ASP A 126 9.92 4.12 5.14
CA ASP A 126 10.97 3.19 5.57
C ASP A 126 10.61 2.31 6.78
N TYR A 127 9.33 2.26 7.16
CA TYR A 127 8.82 1.41 8.22
C TYR A 127 7.51 0.74 7.81
N ASN A 128 7.17 -0.37 8.48
CA ASN A 128 5.89 -1.06 8.33
C ASN A 128 4.91 -0.64 9.42
N ASN A 129 3.60 -0.81 9.16
CA ASN A 129 2.57 -0.62 10.18
C ASN A 129 1.98 -1.99 10.50
N ILE A 130 2.04 -2.38 11.76
CA ILE A 130 1.48 -3.64 12.24
C ILE A 130 0.44 -3.28 13.30
N LEU A 131 -0.78 -3.76 13.12
CA LEU A 131 -1.89 -3.52 14.04
C LEU A 131 -2.22 -4.80 14.80
N SER A 132 -2.35 -4.69 16.12
CA SER A 132 -2.77 -5.82 16.94
C SER A 132 -4.30 -5.93 16.97
N MET A 133 -4.82 -7.11 16.60
CA MET A 133 -6.23 -7.48 16.76
C MET A 133 -6.53 -8.09 18.14
N SER A 134 -5.56 -8.15 19.06
CA SER A 134 -5.69 -8.87 20.33
C SER A 134 -6.86 -8.37 21.20
N LYS A 135 -7.10 -7.06 21.24
CA LYS A 135 -8.22 -6.48 22.01
C LYS A 135 -9.57 -6.98 21.48
N SER A 136 -9.78 -6.95 20.17
CA SER A 136 -10.99 -7.45 19.52
C SER A 136 -11.14 -8.96 19.72
N ARG A 137 -10.04 -9.72 19.59
CA ARG A 137 -10.04 -11.19 19.81
C ARG A 137 -10.41 -11.56 21.25
N LYS A 138 -9.96 -10.81 22.26
CA LYS A 138 -10.31 -11.04 23.68
C LYS A 138 -11.82 -10.90 23.96
N ILE A 139 -12.53 -10.10 23.18
CA ILE A 139 -13.99 -9.95 23.30
C ILE A 139 -14.76 -10.84 22.32
N GLY A 140 -14.10 -11.84 21.73
CA GLY A 140 -14.74 -12.86 20.89
C GLY A 140 -14.78 -12.57 19.39
N TRP A 141 -14.11 -11.51 18.90
CA TRP A 141 -14.01 -11.30 17.45
C TRP A 141 -13.10 -12.35 16.79
N THR A 142 -13.66 -13.11 15.85
CA THR A 142 -12.96 -14.13 15.06
C THR A 142 -12.88 -13.80 13.57
N GLY A 143 -13.42 -12.64 13.15
CA GLY A 143 -13.37 -12.22 11.76
C GLY A 143 -11.93 -12.10 11.26
N TYR A 144 -11.69 -12.70 10.11
CA TYR A 144 -10.39 -12.85 9.46
C TYR A 144 -10.60 -12.86 7.95
N LEU A 145 -9.63 -12.32 7.23
CA LEU A 145 -9.59 -12.39 5.77
C LEU A 145 -8.11 -12.52 5.36
N ASP A 146 -7.79 -13.44 4.45
CA ASP A 146 -6.44 -13.49 3.88
C ASP A 146 -6.18 -12.23 3.06
N THR A 147 -5.04 -11.58 3.29
CA THR A 147 -4.73 -10.29 2.68
C THR A 147 -4.61 -10.38 1.17
N TRP A 148 -4.13 -11.50 0.62
CA TRP A 148 -4.10 -11.67 -0.82
C TRP A 148 -5.48 -11.93 -1.39
N GLU A 149 -6.28 -12.82 -0.80
CA GLU A 149 -7.65 -13.07 -1.25
C GLU A 149 -8.47 -11.77 -1.26
N ASN A 150 -8.28 -10.92 -0.24
CA ASN A 150 -8.89 -9.60 -0.23
C ASN A 150 -8.42 -8.72 -1.39
N LEU A 151 -7.10 -8.63 -1.61
CA LEU A 151 -6.52 -7.82 -2.68
C LEU A 151 -6.97 -8.29 -4.07
N GLU A 152 -6.99 -9.60 -4.30
CA GLU A 152 -7.46 -10.23 -5.53
C GLU A 152 -8.95 -9.95 -5.77
N SER A 153 -9.77 -9.98 -4.71
CA SER A 153 -11.18 -9.61 -4.80
C SER A 153 -11.38 -8.13 -5.21
N ILE A 154 -10.49 -7.23 -4.75
CA ILE A 154 -10.50 -5.82 -5.14
C ILE A 154 -10.09 -5.67 -6.61
N PHE A 155 -9.08 -6.41 -7.09
CA PHE A 155 -8.72 -6.40 -8.50
C PHE A 155 -9.90 -6.86 -9.37
N LYS A 156 -10.55 -7.97 -9.01
CA LYS A 156 -11.75 -8.45 -9.69
C LYS A 156 -12.87 -7.40 -9.72
N LEU A 157 -13.10 -6.70 -8.61
CA LEU A 157 -14.07 -5.61 -8.56
C LEU A 157 -13.70 -4.48 -9.54
N LEU A 158 -12.43 -4.07 -9.57
CA LEU A 158 -11.97 -3.00 -10.46
C LEU A 158 -12.03 -3.41 -11.94
N GLU A 159 -11.73 -4.66 -12.25
CA GLU A 159 -11.89 -5.28 -13.58
C GLU A 159 -13.35 -5.26 -14.04
N ASP A 160 -14.28 -5.71 -13.18
CA ASP A 160 -15.70 -5.73 -13.48
C ASP A 160 -16.30 -4.32 -13.63
N LYS A 161 -15.69 -3.33 -12.95
CA LYS A 161 -16.01 -1.90 -13.10
C LYS A 161 -15.26 -1.22 -14.25
N LYS A 162 -14.46 -1.95 -15.04
CA LYS A 162 -13.67 -1.42 -16.15
C LYS A 162 -12.72 -0.28 -15.76
N VAL A 163 -12.21 -0.32 -14.52
CA VAL A 163 -11.20 0.61 -14.02
C VAL A 163 -9.79 0.14 -14.41
N ILE A 164 -9.58 -1.17 -14.46
CA ILE A 164 -8.34 -1.83 -14.88
C ILE A 164 -8.65 -2.93 -15.91
N PRO A 165 -7.70 -3.34 -16.77
CA PRO A 165 -7.93 -4.41 -17.74
C PRO A 165 -8.14 -5.77 -17.05
N LYS A 166 -8.82 -6.69 -17.76
CA LYS A 166 -8.91 -8.10 -17.40
C LYS A 166 -7.66 -8.86 -17.89
N HIS A 167 -7.21 -9.84 -17.12
CA HIS A 167 -6.05 -10.71 -17.39
C HIS A 167 -6.41 -12.18 -17.29
#